data_AF-A0A959B0W6-F1
#
_entry.id   AF-A0A959B0W6-F1
#
_cell.length_a   1.000
_cell.length_b   1.000
_cell.length_c   1.000
_cell.angle_alpha   90.00
_cell.angle_beta   90.00
_cell.angle_gamma   90.00
#
_symmetry.space_group_name_H-M   'P 1'
#
loop_
_entity.id
_entity.type
_entity.pdbx_description
1 polymer ?
#
loop_
_entity_poly.entity_id
_entity_poly.type
_entity_poly.pdbx_seq_one_letter_code
_entity_poly.pdbx_strand_id
1 'polypeptide(L)'
;MIDTQQLTLWKQEWRRLVADNITGALSALEEHLPAYSPKFNTIIGLRGRLNDANRNRIMGVLSNEDLQLEYNRIRQGLLELIDALELDDFLPQPLGAGAPAQRGLLLHKIPARMEVDKEVVCIIRLAYDEVSIVRDMELNEDVEVKQISVSKVMYAELLDPNETPAFAIRTYSDEEQFLQKGEYTEWKYYVKPLREGTFALLMKISVVEKVEGEERRRNLSWEEKVQIVSEAVEEESVFQATGVLVGEASRETTRSIFSDLPGATPTETGSGGIDFSKLEEVLNPMVQPPAPQPPPPRPAAPAPARRRGLNIRRLSIAATVLLAIGVALFQIPSFFSSKSSGDDRAPEIKEEWKDLRDTLDEKAFEDFLEKHPTAPEAEDALWELTKLKKDSAAYREYLGRFPDGKYVEQARQWLGSEQ
;
A
#
# COMPACT_ATOMS: atom_id res chain seq x y z
N MET A 1 0.76 28.03 -11.99
CA MET A 1 0.99 28.33 -10.56
C MET A 1 -0.29 28.91 -10.02
N ILE A 2 -0.79 28.37 -8.91
CA ILE A 2 -2.00 28.88 -8.25
C ILE A 2 -1.72 30.24 -7.61
N ASP A 3 -2.71 31.13 -7.61
CA ASP A 3 -2.66 32.39 -6.87
C ASP A 3 -3.64 32.41 -5.68
N THR A 4 -3.53 33.43 -4.82
CA THR A 4 -4.36 33.56 -3.61
C THR A 4 -5.85 33.60 -3.91
N GLN A 5 -6.23 34.17 -5.06
CA GLN A 5 -7.62 34.29 -5.46
C GLN A 5 -8.18 32.92 -5.86
N GLN A 6 -7.42 32.15 -6.64
CA GLN A 6 -7.75 30.79 -7.02
C GLN A 6 -7.85 29.86 -5.82
N LEU A 7 -6.90 29.93 -4.88
CA LEU A 7 -6.98 29.15 -3.63
C LEU A 7 -8.24 29.51 -2.84
N THR A 8 -8.61 30.79 -2.77
CA THR A 8 -9.82 31.23 -2.07
C THR A 8 -11.08 30.66 -2.71
N LEU A 9 -11.16 30.68 -4.05
CA LEU A 9 -12.29 30.10 -4.79
C LEU A 9 -12.40 28.59 -4.56
N TRP A 10 -11.28 27.87 -4.63
CA TRP A 10 -11.24 26.43 -4.34
C TRP A 10 -11.68 26.12 -2.92
N LYS A 11 -11.19 26.86 -1.92
CA LYS A 11 -11.63 26.68 -0.53
C LYS A 11 -13.13 26.91 -0.36
N GLN A 12 -13.72 27.88 -1.06
CA GLN A 12 -15.17 28.10 -1.00
C GLN A 12 -15.94 26.93 -1.61
N GLU A 13 -15.52 26.46 -2.78
CA GLU A 13 -16.17 25.33 -3.45
C GLU A 13 -16.03 24.03 -2.63
N TRP A 14 -14.85 23.74 -2.09
CA TRP A 14 -14.66 22.57 -1.24
C TRP A 14 -15.49 22.63 0.03
N ARG A 15 -15.65 23.80 0.68
CA ARG A 15 -16.55 23.92 1.84
C ARG A 15 -18.00 23.62 1.47
N ARG A 16 -18.44 24.04 0.29
CA ARG A 16 -19.77 23.69 -0.24
C ARG A 16 -19.90 22.18 -0.44
N LEU A 17 -18.90 21.56 -1.07
CA LEU A 17 -18.86 20.10 -1.26
C LEU A 17 -18.83 19.34 0.08
N VAL A 18 -18.12 19.84 1.10
CA VAL A 18 -18.10 19.21 2.43
C VAL A 18 -19.48 19.21 3.07
N ALA A 19 -20.36 20.16 2.76
CA ALA A 19 -21.75 20.16 3.23
C ALA A 19 -22.63 19.19 2.43
N ASP A 20 -22.42 19.11 1.12
CA ASP A 20 -23.26 18.30 0.22
C ASP A 20 -22.85 16.82 0.21
N ASN A 21 -21.58 16.53 -0.07
CA ASN A 21 -21.06 15.19 -0.32
C ASN A 21 -19.59 15.04 0.11
N ILE A 22 -19.35 14.27 1.18
CA ILE A 22 -18.01 13.99 1.73
C ILE A 22 -17.08 13.39 0.67
N THR A 23 -17.56 12.42 -0.12
CA THR A 23 -16.77 11.79 -1.18
C THR A 23 -16.38 12.79 -2.26
N GLY A 24 -17.33 13.64 -2.68
CA GLY A 24 -17.07 14.71 -3.65
C GLY A 24 -16.03 15.70 -3.15
N ALA A 25 -16.11 16.11 -1.89
CA ALA A 25 -15.13 17.00 -1.26
C ALA A 25 -13.72 16.36 -1.21
N LEU A 26 -13.63 15.09 -0.83
CA LEU A 26 -12.37 14.35 -0.82
C LEU A 26 -11.77 14.25 -2.23
N SER A 27 -12.57 13.95 -3.25
CA SER A 27 -12.08 13.84 -4.64
C SER A 27 -11.57 15.18 -5.17
N ALA A 28 -12.32 16.26 -4.94
CA ALA A 28 -11.93 17.60 -5.35
C ALA A 28 -10.63 18.08 -4.67
N LEU A 29 -10.42 17.71 -3.40
CA LEU A 29 -9.17 17.99 -2.71
C LEU A 29 -7.99 17.20 -3.27
N GLU A 30 -8.18 15.92 -3.62
CA GLU A 30 -7.11 15.09 -4.21
C GLU A 30 -6.70 15.54 -5.61
N GLU A 31 -7.64 16.06 -6.39
CA GLU A 31 -7.38 16.54 -7.76
C GLU A 31 -6.45 17.76 -7.74
N HIS A 32 -6.60 18.63 -6.75
CA HIS A 32 -5.90 19.90 -6.70
C HIS A 32 -4.70 19.93 -5.75
N LEU A 33 -4.72 19.13 -4.67
CA LEU A 33 -3.63 19.08 -3.71
C LEU A 33 -2.56 18.09 -4.19
N PRO A 34 -1.30 18.53 -4.40
CA PRO A 34 -0.26 17.62 -4.85
C PRO A 34 0.05 16.52 -3.83
N ALA A 35 0.34 15.31 -4.33
CA ALA A 35 0.63 14.14 -3.50
C ALA A 35 1.86 14.31 -2.57
N TYR A 36 2.77 15.22 -2.89
CA TYR A 36 3.92 15.55 -2.05
C TYR A 36 3.59 16.53 -0.91
N SER A 37 2.40 17.14 -0.90
CA SER A 37 1.99 18.04 0.18
C SER A 37 1.87 17.24 1.48
N PRO A 38 2.46 17.69 2.60
CA PRO A 38 2.27 17.03 3.89
C PRO A 38 0.78 16.86 4.27
N LYS A 39 -0.06 17.80 3.84
CA LYS A 39 -1.51 17.83 4.07
C LYS A 39 -2.29 16.83 3.21
N PHE A 40 -1.66 16.26 2.17
CA PHE A 40 -2.26 15.20 1.36
C PHE A 40 -2.50 13.92 2.18
N ASN A 41 -1.65 13.62 3.15
CA ASN A 41 -1.82 12.45 4.05
C ASN A 41 -3.12 12.54 4.87
N THR A 42 -3.51 13.76 5.27
CA THR A 42 -4.76 13.99 5.99
C THR A 42 -5.97 13.60 5.14
N ILE A 43 -5.93 13.86 3.82
CA ILE A 43 -6.99 13.46 2.88
C ILE A 43 -7.12 11.94 2.83
N ILE A 44 -5.99 11.24 2.71
CA ILE A 44 -5.96 9.76 2.68
C ILE A 44 -6.54 9.18 3.97
N GLY A 45 -6.16 9.72 5.13
CA GLY A 45 -6.68 9.27 6.42
C GLY A 45 -8.20 9.49 6.56
N LEU A 46 -8.70 10.67 6.13
CA LEU A 46 -10.13 10.97 6.16
C LEU A 46 -10.93 10.06 5.21
N ARG A 47 -10.35 9.71 4.05
CA ARG A 47 -10.96 8.75 3.11
C ARG A 47 -10.99 7.33 3.65
N GLY A 48 -9.92 6.87 4.30
CA GLY A 48 -9.89 5.58 4.99
C GLY A 48 -11.01 5.48 6.02
N ARG A 49 -11.13 6.49 6.89
CA ARG A 49 -12.21 6.58 7.90
C ARG A 49 -13.61 6.54 7.29
N LEU A 50 -13.83 7.21 6.15
CA LEU A 50 -15.10 7.16 5.43
C LEU A 50 -15.42 5.73 4.96
N ASN A 51 -14.43 5.07 4.35
CA ASN A 51 -14.59 3.70 3.85
C ASN A 51 -14.85 2.71 4.97
N ASP A 52 -14.15 2.82 6.10
CA ASP A 52 -14.33 1.96 7.27
C ASP A 52 -15.71 2.16 7.91
N ALA A 53 -16.15 3.41 8.07
CA ALA A 53 -17.48 3.72 8.59
C ALA A 53 -18.58 3.12 7.69
N ASN A 54 -18.43 3.25 6.38
CA ASN A 54 -19.36 2.67 5.40
C ASN A 54 -19.37 1.14 5.46
N ARG A 55 -18.20 0.51 5.50
CA ARG A 55 -18.06 -0.94 5.61
C ARG A 55 -18.70 -1.45 6.91
N ASN A 56 -18.40 -0.83 8.04
CA ASN A 56 -18.93 -1.22 9.35
C ASN A 56 -20.47 -1.07 9.42
N ARG A 57 -21.03 -0.07 8.73
CA ARG A 57 -22.49 0.08 8.58
C ARG A 57 -23.12 -1.06 7.79
N ILE A 58 -22.48 -1.48 6.68
CA ILE A 58 -22.95 -2.58 5.83
C ILE A 58 -22.90 -3.91 6.59
N MET A 59 -21.82 -4.13 7.36
CA MET A 59 -21.63 -5.33 8.17
C MET A 59 -22.53 -5.37 9.42
N GLY A 60 -23.33 -4.33 9.67
CA GLY A 60 -24.23 -4.25 10.83
C GLY A 60 -23.51 -4.00 12.16
N VAL A 61 -22.21 -3.68 12.14
CA VAL A 61 -21.39 -3.38 13.31
C VAL A 61 -21.65 -1.96 13.81
N LEU A 62 -21.89 -1.02 12.89
CA LEU A 62 -22.11 0.39 13.19
C LEU A 62 -23.60 0.76 13.06
N SER A 63 -24.14 1.40 14.10
CA SER A 63 -25.51 1.91 14.07
C SER A 63 -25.63 3.10 13.09
N ASN A 64 -26.86 3.46 12.72
CA ASN A 64 -27.07 4.63 11.88
C ASN A 64 -26.71 5.94 12.58
N GLU A 65 -26.94 6.02 13.90
CA GLU A 65 -26.60 7.21 14.71
C GLU A 65 -25.07 7.38 14.81
N ASP A 66 -24.36 6.28 15.05
CA ASP A 66 -22.89 6.29 15.11
C ASP A 66 -22.26 6.60 13.75
N LEU A 67 -22.86 6.13 12.66
CA LEU A 67 -22.44 6.49 11.30
C LEU A 67 -22.55 8.00 11.06
N GLN A 68 -23.65 8.62 11.47
CA GLN A 68 -23.81 10.07 11.35
C GLN A 68 -22.78 10.82 12.19
N LEU A 69 -22.45 10.32 13.39
CA LEU A 69 -21.40 10.89 14.22
C LEU A 69 -20.03 10.81 13.53
N GLU A 70 -19.69 9.67 12.91
CA GLU A 70 -18.46 9.54 12.14
C GLU A 70 -18.42 10.46 10.93
N TYR A 71 -19.51 10.58 10.18
CA TYR A 71 -19.61 11.53 9.08
C TYR A 71 -19.39 12.98 9.54
N ASN A 72 -19.95 13.38 10.68
CA ASN A 72 -19.74 14.71 11.23
C ASN A 72 -18.27 14.93 11.63
N ARG A 73 -17.61 13.93 12.22
CA ARG A 73 -16.17 13.98 12.53
C ARG A 73 -15.32 14.11 11.28
N ILE A 74 -15.67 13.39 10.20
CA ILE A 74 -14.97 13.48 8.91
C ILE A 74 -15.17 14.86 8.28
N ARG A 75 -16.40 15.39 8.28
CA ARG A 75 -16.70 16.75 7.79
C ARG A 75 -15.92 17.80 8.56
N GLN A 76 -15.85 17.69 9.88
CA GLN A 76 -15.04 18.58 10.70
C GLN A 76 -13.56 18.53 10.30
N GLY A 77 -12.97 17.33 10.18
CA GLY A 77 -11.58 17.18 9.75
C GLY A 77 -11.31 17.74 8.35
N LEU A 78 -12.28 17.63 7.43
CA LEU A 78 -12.20 18.25 6.11
C LEU A 78 -12.20 19.77 6.18
N LEU A 79 -13.07 20.37 7.02
CA LEU A 79 -13.11 21.82 7.19
C LEU A 79 -11.80 22.35 7.80
N GLU A 80 -11.29 21.68 8.83
CA GLU A 80 -10.00 22.02 9.45
C GLU A 80 -8.84 21.96 8.45
N LEU A 81 -8.82 20.93 7.61
CA LEU A 81 -7.85 20.81 6.52
C LEU A 81 -7.97 21.96 5.52
N ILE A 82 -9.19 22.24 5.03
CA ILE A 82 -9.44 23.32 4.06
C ILE A 82 -9.02 24.68 4.61
N ASP A 83 -9.31 24.93 5.88
CA ASP A 83 -8.94 26.18 6.56
C ASP A 83 -7.41 26.30 6.65
N ALA A 84 -6.73 25.20 6.97
CA ALA A 84 -5.27 25.16 7.10
C ALA A 84 -4.50 25.24 5.78
N LEU A 85 -5.12 25.05 4.60
CA LEU A 85 -4.40 25.08 3.31
C LEU A 85 -3.80 26.46 3.00
N GLU A 86 -2.55 26.49 2.55
CA GLU A 86 -1.80 27.68 2.19
C GLU A 86 -1.24 27.53 0.77
N LEU A 87 -0.80 28.64 0.16
CA LEU A 87 -0.26 28.61 -1.22
C LEU A 87 0.93 27.67 -1.35
N ASP A 88 1.77 27.61 -0.32
CA ASP A 88 2.98 26.77 -0.26
C ASP A 88 2.67 25.28 -0.39
N ASP A 89 1.46 24.84 -0.03
CA ASP A 89 1.04 23.44 -0.18
C ASP A 89 0.87 23.01 -1.65
N PHE A 90 0.78 23.97 -2.56
CA PHE A 90 0.56 23.77 -4.00
C PHE A 90 1.79 24.15 -4.84
N LEU A 91 2.84 24.68 -4.21
CA LEU A 91 4.05 25.02 -4.91
C LEU A 91 4.83 23.73 -5.25
N PRO A 92 5.30 23.58 -6.50
CA PRO A 92 6.20 22.49 -6.83
C PRO A 92 7.41 22.57 -5.91
N GLN A 93 7.73 21.48 -5.22
CA GLN A 93 8.99 21.40 -4.49
C GLN A 93 10.12 21.74 -5.47
N PRO A 94 11.11 22.57 -5.07
CA PRO A 94 12.23 22.88 -5.95
C PRO A 94 12.84 21.56 -6.43
N LEU A 95 13.01 21.42 -7.75
CA LEU A 95 13.70 20.30 -8.37
C LEU A 95 15.02 20.08 -7.61
N GLY A 96 15.09 19.05 -6.78
CA GLY A 96 16.22 18.78 -5.89
C GLY A 96 15.85 18.33 -4.47
N ALA A 97 14.62 18.58 -4.00
CA ALA A 97 14.09 17.86 -2.84
C ALA A 97 13.46 16.57 -3.35
N GLY A 98 14.10 15.42 -3.11
CA GLY A 98 13.54 14.11 -3.44
C GLY A 98 12.09 14.02 -2.95
N ALA A 99 11.19 13.53 -3.80
CA ALA A 99 9.78 13.35 -3.45
C ALA A 99 9.70 12.76 -2.03
N PRO A 100 8.89 13.35 -1.11
CA PRO A 100 8.84 12.86 0.26
C PRO A 100 8.52 11.38 0.21
N ALA A 101 9.38 10.57 0.83
CA ALA A 101 9.29 9.12 0.77
C ALA A 101 7.87 8.71 1.15
N GLN A 102 7.17 8.08 0.21
CA GLN A 102 5.76 7.74 0.38
C GLN A 102 5.66 6.80 1.59
N ARG A 103 4.81 7.12 2.56
CA ARG A 103 4.62 6.24 3.73
C ARG A 103 3.78 5.04 3.32
N GLY A 104 4.16 3.89 3.84
CA GLY A 104 3.46 2.63 3.69
C GLY A 104 3.61 1.79 4.95
N LEU A 105 3.16 0.56 4.86
CA LEU A 105 3.12 -0.39 5.96
C LEU A 105 3.93 -1.61 5.58
N LEU A 106 4.62 -2.13 6.59
CA LEU A 106 5.33 -3.39 6.60
C LEU A 106 4.63 -4.30 7.59
N LEU A 107 4.18 -5.45 7.11
CA LEU A 107 3.68 -6.52 7.96
C LEU A 107 4.67 -7.67 7.84
N HIS A 108 5.06 -8.26 8.96
CA HIS A 108 5.76 -9.54 8.94
C HIS A 108 5.10 -10.55 9.87
N LYS A 109 5.16 -11.81 9.45
CA LYS A 109 4.79 -12.98 10.24
C LYS A 109 6.06 -13.80 10.46
N ILE A 110 6.69 -13.60 11.61
CA ILE A 110 7.90 -14.33 12.03
C ILE A 110 7.64 -14.84 13.44
N PRO A 111 7.43 -16.15 13.63
CA PRO A 111 7.14 -16.68 14.96
C PRO A 111 8.28 -16.45 15.95
N ALA A 112 7.92 -16.06 17.18
CA ALA A 112 8.89 -15.88 18.26
C ALA A 112 9.51 -17.21 18.73
N ARG A 113 8.85 -18.33 18.42
CA ARG A 113 9.28 -19.70 18.74
C ARG A 113 9.21 -20.59 17.52
N MET A 114 10.23 -21.41 17.31
CA MET A 114 10.28 -22.41 16.25
C MET A 114 10.82 -23.75 16.77
N GLU A 115 10.50 -24.83 16.07
CA GLU A 115 10.95 -26.18 16.41
C GLU A 115 12.16 -26.57 15.55
N VAL A 116 13.17 -27.20 16.16
CA VAL A 116 14.36 -27.69 15.44
C VAL A 116 13.93 -28.60 14.29
N ASP A 117 14.55 -28.43 13.12
CA ASP A 117 14.30 -29.20 11.91
C ASP A 117 12.88 -29.12 11.31
N LYS A 118 11.95 -28.38 11.94
CA LYS A 118 10.60 -28.13 11.41
C LYS A 118 10.59 -26.83 10.62
N GLU A 119 10.30 -26.93 9.33
CA GLU A 119 10.23 -25.76 8.45
C GLU A 119 8.98 -24.92 8.75
N VAL A 120 9.17 -23.60 8.85
CA VAL A 120 8.11 -22.64 9.12
C VAL A 120 8.05 -21.59 8.02
N VAL A 121 6.85 -21.22 7.60
CA VAL A 121 6.64 -20.18 6.58
C VAL A 121 6.63 -18.81 7.25
N CYS A 122 7.67 -18.02 6.99
CA CYS A 122 7.72 -16.61 7.36
C CYS A 122 7.24 -15.75 6.20
N ILE A 123 6.43 -14.74 6.49
CA ILE A 123 5.81 -13.88 5.47
C ILE A 123 6.24 -12.43 5.71
N ILE A 124 6.58 -11.73 4.65
CA ILE A 124 6.77 -10.28 4.64
C ILE A 124 5.79 -9.69 3.63
N ARG A 125 5.02 -8.67 4.04
CA ARG A 125 4.13 -7.90 3.18
C ARG A 125 4.42 -6.42 3.24
N LEU A 126 4.25 -5.76 2.11
CA LEU A 126 4.27 -4.30 2.01
C LEU A 126 2.99 -3.82 1.32
N ALA A 127 2.44 -2.70 1.79
CA ALA A 127 1.31 -2.03 1.16
C ALA A 127 1.36 -0.51 1.43
N TYR A 128 0.55 0.26 0.70
CA TYR A 128 0.36 1.68 0.99
C TYR A 128 -0.66 1.95 2.09
N ASP A 129 -1.59 1.02 2.34
CA ASP A 129 -2.72 1.21 3.25
C ASP A 129 -3.01 -0.04 4.11
N GLU A 130 -3.66 0.20 5.26
CA GLU A 130 -3.91 -0.85 6.28
C GLU A 130 -4.90 -1.90 5.80
N VAL A 131 -5.86 -1.53 4.94
CA VAL A 131 -6.90 -2.44 4.46
C VAL A 131 -6.28 -3.49 3.52
N SER A 132 -5.37 -3.06 2.66
CA SER A 132 -4.70 -3.94 1.70
C SER A 132 -3.72 -4.89 2.39
N ILE A 133 -2.94 -4.43 3.39
CA ILE A 133 -1.85 -5.24 3.95
C ILE A 133 -2.32 -6.50 4.70
N VAL A 134 -3.49 -6.41 5.36
CA VAL A 134 -4.08 -7.50 6.15
C VAL A 134 -5.04 -8.38 5.36
N ARG A 135 -5.28 -8.06 4.07
CA ARG A 135 -6.22 -8.80 3.22
C ARG A 135 -5.82 -10.28 3.14
N ASP A 136 -6.78 -11.17 3.31
CA ASP A 136 -6.57 -12.63 3.26
C ASP A 136 -5.57 -13.18 4.31
N MET A 137 -5.39 -12.49 5.45
CA MET A 137 -4.51 -12.93 6.54
C MET A 137 -5.22 -12.91 7.89
N GLU A 138 -5.04 -13.98 8.66
CA GLU A 138 -5.43 -14.03 10.07
C GLU A 138 -4.36 -13.33 10.92
N LEU A 139 -4.79 -12.32 11.69
CA LEU A 139 -3.92 -11.61 12.63
C LEU A 139 -3.81 -12.43 13.92
N ASN A 140 -2.60 -12.89 14.22
CA ASN A 140 -2.27 -13.61 15.46
C ASN A 140 -1.06 -12.93 16.14
N GLU A 141 -0.58 -13.50 17.24
CA GLU A 141 0.54 -12.94 18.02
C GLU A 141 1.87 -12.88 17.25
N ASP A 142 2.02 -13.66 16.17
CA ASP A 142 3.23 -13.68 15.34
C ASP A 142 3.25 -12.60 14.26
N VAL A 143 2.16 -11.83 14.11
CA VAL A 143 1.98 -10.80 13.10
C VAL A 143 2.25 -9.42 13.69
N GLU A 144 3.25 -8.74 13.16
CA GLU A 144 3.59 -7.36 13.55
C GLU A 144 3.47 -6.41 12.35
N VAL A 145 2.90 -5.23 12.59
CA VAL A 145 2.72 -4.17 11.58
C VAL A 145 3.52 -2.93 11.97
N LYS A 146 4.37 -2.46 11.05
CA LYS A 146 5.28 -1.31 11.21
C LYS A 146 5.02 -0.29 10.11
N GLN A 147 5.06 1.00 10.45
CA GLN A 147 5.04 2.08 9.45
C GLN A 147 6.45 2.32 8.91
N ILE A 148 6.61 2.31 7.58
CA ILE A 148 7.89 2.52 6.93
C ILE A 148 7.76 3.46 5.72
N SER A 149 8.90 3.96 5.25
CA SER A 149 8.99 4.60 3.94
C SER A 149 9.02 3.54 2.85
N VAL A 150 8.15 3.65 1.84
CA VAL A 150 8.04 2.75 0.70
C VAL A 150 8.24 3.51 -0.63
N SER A 151 8.53 2.79 -1.69
CA SER A 151 8.58 3.31 -3.06
C SER A 151 7.89 2.35 -4.03
N LYS A 152 7.91 2.67 -5.33
CA LYS A 152 7.31 1.81 -6.38
C LYS A 152 8.02 0.45 -6.48
N VAL A 153 9.31 0.37 -6.14
CA VAL A 153 10.12 -0.85 -6.23
C VAL A 153 10.74 -1.15 -4.89
N MET A 154 10.42 -2.32 -4.36
CA MET A 154 10.80 -2.77 -3.03
C MET A 154 11.57 -4.08 -3.13
N TYR A 155 12.56 -4.25 -2.25
CA TYR A 155 13.22 -5.53 -2.05
C TYR A 155 12.98 -6.01 -0.62
N ALA A 156 12.75 -7.30 -0.47
CA ALA A 156 12.75 -7.94 0.84
C ALA A 156 13.74 -9.12 0.84
N GLU A 157 14.49 -9.22 1.92
CA GLU A 157 15.44 -10.30 2.18
C GLU A 157 15.28 -10.74 3.65
N LEU A 158 15.38 -12.05 3.88
CA LEU A 158 15.44 -12.64 5.21
C LEU A 158 16.76 -13.39 5.35
N LEU A 159 17.55 -13.03 6.35
CA LEU A 159 18.95 -13.43 6.48
C LEU A 159 19.22 -14.04 7.85
N ASP A 160 20.15 -14.99 7.90
CA ASP A 160 20.72 -15.52 9.13
C ASP A 160 22.04 -14.77 9.44
N PRO A 161 22.07 -13.84 10.42
CA PRO A 161 23.27 -13.09 10.78
C PRO A 161 24.21 -13.85 11.74
N ASN A 162 23.86 -15.07 12.17
CA ASN A 162 24.60 -15.76 13.24
C ASN A 162 25.92 -16.35 12.73
N GLU A 163 26.99 -16.31 13.55
CA GLU A 163 28.32 -16.82 13.17
C GLU A 163 28.30 -18.30 12.76
N THR A 164 27.50 -19.08 13.48
CA THR A 164 27.18 -20.47 13.11
C THR A 164 25.74 -20.49 12.62
N PRO A 165 25.46 -21.04 11.42
CA PRO A 165 24.11 -21.09 10.87
C PRO A 165 23.11 -21.66 11.88
N ALA A 166 22.10 -20.87 12.19
CA ALA A 166 20.96 -21.25 13.02
C ALA A 166 19.71 -21.51 12.18
N PHE A 167 19.67 -20.99 10.95
CA PHE A 167 18.54 -21.10 10.03
C PHE A 167 19.01 -21.48 8.62
N ALA A 168 18.30 -22.40 7.98
CA ALA A 168 18.34 -22.57 6.53
C ALA A 168 17.12 -21.88 5.92
N ILE A 169 17.35 -20.89 5.04
CA ILE A 169 16.31 -20.04 4.48
C ILE A 169 16.24 -20.28 2.97
N ARG A 170 15.04 -20.51 2.44
CA ARG A 170 14.78 -20.59 1.00
C ARG A 170 13.53 -19.79 0.65
N THR A 171 13.48 -19.26 -0.57
CA THR A 171 12.34 -18.51 -1.11
C THR A 171 12.05 -18.95 -2.54
N TYR A 172 10.80 -18.79 -2.95
CA TYR A 172 10.39 -18.87 -4.36
C TYR A 172 9.85 -17.55 -4.89
N SER A 173 9.76 -16.53 -4.03
CA SER A 173 9.35 -15.18 -4.41
C SER A 173 10.54 -14.44 -5.02
N ASP A 174 10.30 -13.66 -6.06
CA ASP A 174 11.27 -12.67 -6.54
C ASP A 174 11.57 -11.67 -5.42
N GLU A 175 12.86 -11.43 -5.15
CA GLU A 175 13.29 -10.52 -4.08
C GLU A 175 12.84 -9.08 -4.37
N GLU A 176 12.74 -8.71 -5.65
CA GLU A 176 12.25 -7.42 -6.14
C GLU A 176 10.77 -7.50 -6.50
N GLN A 177 9.95 -6.61 -5.96
CA GLN A 177 8.53 -6.49 -6.35
C GLN A 177 8.08 -5.03 -6.46
N PHE A 178 7.07 -4.82 -7.31
CA PHE A 178 6.45 -3.52 -7.53
C PHE A 178 5.27 -3.30 -6.60
N LEU A 179 5.29 -2.21 -5.85
CA LEU A 179 4.18 -1.84 -4.98
C LEU A 179 3.08 -1.11 -5.79
N GLN A 180 1.84 -1.53 -5.62
CA GLN A 180 0.66 -0.94 -6.28
C GLN A 180 -0.35 -0.45 -5.25
N LYS A 181 -1.08 0.62 -5.58
CA LYS A 181 -2.12 1.18 -4.70
C LYS A 181 -3.30 0.21 -4.60
N GLY A 182 -3.80 -0.05 -3.39
CA GLY A 182 -4.90 -0.97 -3.13
C GLY A 182 -4.52 -2.46 -3.15
N GLU A 183 -3.23 -2.75 -3.31
CA GLU A 183 -2.67 -4.11 -3.34
C GLU A 183 -1.51 -4.22 -2.35
N TYR A 184 -1.15 -5.46 -2.02
CA TYR A 184 0.04 -5.77 -1.23
C TYR A 184 1.03 -6.60 -2.06
N THR A 185 2.33 -6.42 -1.80
CA THR A 185 3.37 -7.35 -2.25
C THR A 185 3.65 -8.36 -1.15
N GLU A 186 4.02 -9.59 -1.51
CA GLU A 186 4.23 -10.68 -0.54
C GLU A 186 5.48 -11.49 -0.88
N TRP A 187 6.32 -11.68 0.14
CA TRP A 187 7.46 -12.59 0.10
C TRP A 187 7.27 -13.72 1.10
N LYS A 188 7.41 -14.96 0.62
CA LYS A 188 7.33 -16.16 1.46
C LYS A 188 8.70 -16.80 1.60
N TYR A 189 9.18 -16.87 2.83
CA TYR A 189 10.42 -17.55 3.18
C TYR A 189 10.09 -18.83 3.93
N TYR A 190 10.70 -19.92 3.52
CA TYR A 190 10.66 -21.18 4.23
C TYR A 190 11.91 -21.25 5.08
N VAL A 191 11.73 -21.14 6.39
CA VAL A 191 12.81 -21.04 7.37
C VAL A 191 12.86 -22.35 8.15
N LYS A 192 13.97 -23.07 8.02
CA LYS A 192 14.22 -24.30 8.77
C LYS A 192 15.24 -24.03 9.89
N PRO A 193 14.84 -24.08 11.17
CA PRO A 193 15.74 -24.00 12.32
C PRO A 193 16.71 -25.18 12.36
N LEU A 194 17.98 -24.93 12.64
CA LEU A 194 19.04 -25.95 12.59
C LEU A 194 19.57 -26.35 13.97
N ARG A 195 19.39 -25.52 14.99
CA ARG A 195 19.94 -25.75 16.33
C ARG A 195 19.15 -25.03 17.42
N GLU A 196 19.11 -25.63 18.61
CA GLU A 196 18.44 -25.06 19.78
C GLU A 196 19.14 -23.81 20.31
N GLY A 197 18.35 -22.90 20.88
CA GLY A 197 18.84 -21.65 21.47
C GLY A 197 18.01 -20.44 21.04
N THR A 198 18.48 -19.25 21.38
CA THR A 198 17.87 -17.99 20.93
C THR A 198 18.78 -17.34 19.91
N PHE A 199 18.26 -17.14 18.70
CA PHE A 199 19.03 -16.63 17.57
C PHE A 199 18.31 -15.46 16.91
N ALA A 200 19.10 -14.54 16.35
CA ALA A 200 18.55 -13.41 15.61
C ALA A 200 18.24 -13.85 14.18
N LEU A 201 17.11 -13.41 13.64
CA LEU A 201 16.75 -13.51 12.24
C LEU A 201 16.63 -12.07 11.70
N LEU A 202 17.39 -11.76 10.65
CA LEU A 202 17.51 -10.39 10.14
C LEU A 202 16.57 -10.20 8.95
N MET A 203 15.56 -9.35 9.13
CA MET A 203 14.72 -8.87 8.03
C MET A 203 15.33 -7.59 7.45
N LYS A 204 15.59 -7.59 6.14
CA LYS A 204 16.15 -6.44 5.43
C LYS A 204 15.21 -6.03 4.30
N ILE A 205 14.72 -4.80 4.37
CA ILE A 205 13.88 -4.18 3.34
C ILE A 205 14.69 -3.10 2.65
N SER A 206 14.64 -3.07 1.32
CA SER A 206 15.27 -1.99 0.55
C SER A 206 14.26 -1.22 -0.25
N VAL A 207 14.34 0.10 -0.12
CA VAL A 207 13.56 1.08 -0.86
C VAL A 207 14.43 1.56 -2.02
N VAL A 208 13.95 1.42 -3.26
CA VAL A 208 14.63 2.03 -4.43
C VAL A 208 13.92 3.31 -4.82
N GLU A 209 14.66 4.42 -4.78
CA GLU A 209 14.19 5.74 -5.19
C GLU A 209 14.99 6.23 -6.40
N LYS A 210 14.31 6.89 -7.34
CA LYS A 210 14.97 7.63 -8.42
C LYS A 210 15.19 9.06 -7.95
N VAL A 211 16.45 9.43 -7.72
CA VAL A 211 16.86 10.80 -7.35
C VAL A 211 17.69 11.35 -8.51
N GLU A 212 17.23 12.42 -9.15
CA GLU A 212 17.93 13.04 -10.30
C GLU A 212 18.17 12.09 -11.49
N GLY A 213 17.36 11.03 -11.63
CA GLY A 213 17.53 10.01 -12.66
C GLY A 213 18.50 8.87 -12.29
N GLU A 214 19.19 8.96 -11.15
CA GLU A 214 19.99 7.87 -10.57
C GLU A 214 19.15 7.05 -9.59
N GLU A 215 19.27 5.73 -9.65
CA GLU A 215 18.65 4.84 -8.67
C GLU A 215 19.47 4.81 -7.39
N ARG A 216 18.81 5.12 -6.26
CA ARG A 216 19.38 5.09 -4.92
C ARG A 216 18.62 4.06 -4.09
N ARG A 217 19.34 3.07 -3.57
CA ARG A 217 18.81 2.04 -2.67
C ARG A 217 19.06 2.47 -1.22
N ARG A 218 18.00 2.56 -0.42
CA ARG A 218 18.08 2.73 1.04
C ARG A 218 17.68 1.42 1.72
N ASN A 219 18.43 1.00 2.72
CA ASN A 219 18.16 -0.25 3.44
C ASN A 219 17.61 0.05 4.83
N LEU A 220 16.57 -0.68 5.20
CA LEU A 220 15.98 -0.75 6.53
C LEU A 220 16.15 -2.19 7.02
N SER A 221 16.59 -2.38 8.26
CA SER A 221 16.87 -3.72 8.79
C SER A 221 16.43 -3.86 10.23
N TRP A 222 15.81 -4.99 10.55
CA TRP A 222 15.31 -5.34 11.88
C TRP A 222 15.76 -6.75 12.26
N GLU A 223 16.11 -6.91 13.53
CA GLU A 223 16.50 -8.20 14.10
C GLU A 223 15.36 -8.74 14.97
N GLU A 224 14.83 -9.90 14.59
CA GLU A 224 13.83 -10.63 15.37
C GLU A 224 14.51 -11.76 16.15
N LYS A 225 14.21 -11.88 17.44
CA LYS A 225 14.78 -12.93 18.29
C LYS A 225 13.85 -14.15 18.30
N VAL A 226 14.32 -15.25 17.71
CA VAL A 226 13.57 -16.50 17.64
C VAL A 226 14.15 -17.50 18.63
N GLN A 227 13.28 -18.05 19.48
CA GLN A 227 13.62 -19.15 20.39
C GLN A 227 13.38 -20.49 19.69
N ILE A 228 14.44 -21.26 19.46
CA ILE A 228 14.40 -22.57 18.84
C ILE A 228 14.41 -23.66 19.92
N VAL A 229 13.38 -24.52 19.92
CA VAL A 229 13.17 -25.61 20.90
C VAL A 229 13.06 -26.97 20.21
N SER A 230 13.30 -28.06 20.93
CA SER A 230 13.23 -29.44 20.40
C SER A 230 11.87 -30.13 20.54
N GLU A 231 10.85 -29.47 21.09
CA GLU A 231 9.59 -30.13 21.47
C GLU A 231 8.41 -29.72 20.58
N ALA A 232 7.60 -30.72 20.22
CA ALA A 232 6.58 -30.71 19.18
C ALA A 232 5.50 -29.65 19.41
N VAL A 233 5.38 -28.71 18.47
CA VAL A 233 4.14 -27.92 18.34
C VAL A 233 3.08 -28.85 17.78
N GLU A 234 2.17 -29.32 18.63
CA GLU A 234 0.88 -29.87 18.20
C GLU A 234 0.13 -28.76 17.45
N GLU A 235 0.27 -28.73 16.12
CA GLU A 235 -0.74 -28.08 15.30
C GLU A 235 -1.97 -28.99 15.35
N GLU A 236 -2.96 -28.61 16.17
CA GLU A 236 -4.31 -29.15 16.06
C GLU A 236 -4.86 -28.80 14.67
N SER A 237 -4.55 -29.62 13.68
CA SER A 237 -5.29 -29.67 12.43
C SER A 237 -6.68 -30.23 12.75
N VAL A 238 -7.63 -29.33 13.04
CA VAL A 238 -9.05 -29.67 13.08
C VAL A 238 -9.44 -30.04 11.64
N PHE A 239 -9.36 -31.33 11.34
CA PHE A 239 -9.93 -31.90 10.13
C PHE A 239 -11.45 -31.76 10.24
N GLN A 240 -12.03 -30.72 9.64
CA GLN A 240 -13.47 -30.69 9.42
C GLN A 240 -13.80 -31.75 8.38
N ALA A 241 -14.14 -32.95 8.84
CA ALA A 241 -14.87 -33.91 8.05
C ALA A 241 -16.17 -33.21 7.62
N THR A 242 -16.32 -32.96 6.32
CA THR A 242 -17.60 -32.65 5.69
C THR A 242 -18.49 -33.87 5.82
N GLY A 243 -19.15 -33.98 6.98
CA GLY A 243 -20.10 -35.02 7.31
C GLY A 243 -21.37 -34.84 6.48
N VAL A 244 -21.38 -35.40 5.27
CA VAL A 244 -22.62 -35.77 4.60
C VAL A 244 -23.22 -36.93 5.42
N LEU A 245 -24.25 -36.62 6.22
CA LEU A 245 -25.14 -37.63 6.79
C LEU A 245 -26.43 -37.69 5.96
N VAL A 246 -26.46 -38.68 5.07
CA VAL A 246 -27.70 -39.21 4.48
C VAL A 246 -28.42 -40.03 5.57
N GLY A 247 -29.73 -39.78 5.71
CA GLY A 247 -30.84 -40.52 6.38
C GLY A 247 -30.53 -41.62 7.41
N GLU A 248 -31.31 -41.83 8.47
CA GLU A 248 -32.77 -41.84 8.55
C GLU A 248 -33.17 -42.05 10.02
N ALA A 249 -34.41 -41.74 10.35
CA ALA A 249 -34.97 -41.74 11.71
C ALA A 249 -34.96 -43.11 12.41
N SER A 250 -34.78 -43.10 13.73
CA SER A 250 -35.60 -43.88 14.67
C SER A 250 -35.49 -43.34 16.10
N ARG A 251 -36.65 -43.17 16.71
CA ARG A 251 -36.87 -42.78 18.11
C ARG A 251 -36.49 -43.96 19.02
N GLU A 252 -35.87 -43.68 20.17
CA GLU A 252 -36.46 -43.94 21.50
C GLU A 252 -35.44 -43.71 22.62
N THR A 253 -35.89 -42.92 23.60
CA THR A 253 -35.76 -43.17 25.04
C THR A 253 -34.38 -43.48 25.61
N THR A 254 -33.82 -42.53 26.36
CA THR A 254 -33.50 -42.79 27.79
C THR A 254 -33.37 -41.48 28.56
N ARG A 255 -33.91 -41.54 29.77
CA ARG A 255 -34.21 -40.46 30.70
C ARG A 255 -33.11 -40.46 31.77
N SER A 256 -32.67 -39.28 32.16
CA SER A 256 -32.32 -38.87 33.53
C SER A 256 -31.43 -39.78 34.37
N ILE A 257 -30.19 -39.33 34.58
CA ILE A 257 -29.37 -39.53 35.79
C ILE A 257 -28.62 -38.20 35.94
N PHE A 258 -29.03 -37.25 36.78
CA PHE A 258 -28.71 -37.18 38.20
C PHE A 258 -29.72 -36.25 38.89
N SER A 259 -30.39 -36.78 39.91
CA SER A 259 -31.10 -36.05 40.95
C SER A 259 -30.71 -36.69 42.26
N ASP A 260 -30.15 -35.89 43.17
CA ASP A 260 -29.99 -36.06 44.64
C ASP A 260 -28.87 -35.07 45.05
N LEU A 261 -28.96 -34.15 46.01
CA LEU A 261 -29.76 -34.00 47.24
C LEU A 261 -29.47 -32.55 47.81
N PRO A 262 -29.97 -32.08 48.97
CA PRO A 262 -31.02 -31.05 49.06
C PRO A 262 -30.66 -29.76 49.85
N GLY A 263 -31.53 -28.74 49.71
CA GLY A 263 -32.16 -28.03 50.84
C GLY A 263 -31.34 -27.04 51.71
N ALA A 264 -31.51 -25.74 51.44
CA ALA A 264 -31.83 -24.74 52.46
C ALA A 264 -32.45 -23.49 51.82
N THR A 265 -33.63 -23.11 52.30
CA THR A 265 -34.46 -21.97 51.92
C THR A 265 -33.97 -20.62 52.50
N PRO A 266 -34.55 -19.47 52.09
CA PRO A 266 -33.89 -18.16 51.97
C PRO A 266 -34.17 -17.22 53.16
N THR A 267 -34.00 -15.90 52.93
CA THR A 267 -34.24 -14.70 53.79
C THR A 267 -33.01 -14.27 54.64
N GLU A 268 -32.55 -13.01 54.77
CA GLU A 268 -33.12 -11.67 54.58
C GLU A 268 -32.09 -10.62 54.11
N THR A 269 -32.63 -9.59 53.47
CA THR A 269 -32.18 -8.21 53.28
C THR A 269 -31.57 -7.56 54.54
N GLY A 270 -30.41 -6.91 54.40
CA GLY A 270 -29.83 -6.06 55.46
C GLY A 270 -28.81 -5.05 54.94
N SER A 271 -29.26 -3.80 54.86
CA SER A 271 -28.46 -2.59 54.61
C SER A 271 -27.40 -2.38 55.71
N GLY A 272 -26.16 -2.08 55.32
CA GLY A 272 -25.08 -1.70 56.23
C GLY A 272 -23.90 -1.15 55.45
N GLY A 273 -23.79 0.18 55.39
CA GLY A 273 -22.74 0.90 54.69
C GLY A 273 -21.34 0.60 55.23
N ILE A 274 -20.38 0.50 54.32
CA ILE A 274 -18.96 0.43 54.67
C ILE A 274 -18.42 1.86 54.70
N ASP A 275 -17.98 2.25 55.89
CA ASP A 275 -17.31 3.50 56.21
C ASP A 275 -15.86 3.46 55.71
N PHE A 276 -15.56 4.24 54.67
CA PHE A 276 -14.25 4.30 54.01
C PHE A 276 -13.24 5.23 54.73
N SER A 277 -13.53 5.70 55.95
CA SER A 277 -12.72 6.70 56.67
C SER A 277 -11.54 6.13 57.46
N LYS A 278 -11.11 4.88 57.23
CA LYS A 278 -10.14 4.21 58.11
C LYS A 278 -9.07 3.34 57.44
N LEU A 279 -8.75 3.61 56.17
CA LEU A 279 -7.61 2.98 55.47
C LEU A 279 -6.44 3.96 55.22
N GLU A 280 -6.49 5.12 55.85
CA GLU A 280 -5.49 6.19 55.71
C GLU A 280 -4.42 6.11 56.82
N GLU A 281 -3.79 4.95 57.01
CA GLU A 281 -2.59 4.87 57.87
C GLU A 281 -1.72 3.65 57.61
N VAL A 282 -1.45 3.31 56.34
CA VAL A 282 -0.32 2.41 56.04
C VAL A 282 0.33 2.85 54.72
N LEU A 283 1.56 3.38 54.87
CA LEU A 283 2.60 3.54 53.84
C LEU A 283 2.49 4.74 52.88
N ASN A 284 3.01 5.88 53.34
CA ASN A 284 3.78 6.78 52.48
C ASN A 284 5.18 6.89 53.10
N PRO A 285 6.26 6.83 52.30
CA PRO A 285 6.82 8.11 51.89
C PRO A 285 7.26 8.14 50.42
N MET A 286 6.94 9.27 49.78
CA MET A 286 7.44 9.70 48.49
C MET A 286 8.98 9.68 48.47
N VAL A 287 9.56 8.79 47.66
CA VAL A 287 10.93 8.93 47.18
C VAL A 287 10.84 9.60 45.81
N GLN A 288 11.24 10.87 45.73
CA GLN A 288 11.44 11.53 44.45
C GLN A 288 12.58 10.82 43.70
N PRO A 289 12.42 10.42 42.44
CA PRO A 289 13.54 9.94 41.64
C PRO A 289 14.54 11.09 41.41
N PRO A 290 15.86 10.84 41.47
CA PRO A 290 16.84 11.88 41.21
C PRO A 290 16.76 12.36 39.76
N ALA A 291 16.96 13.67 39.56
CA ALA A 291 16.98 14.29 38.25
C ALA A 291 18.00 13.61 37.30
N PRO A 292 17.69 13.47 36.01
CA PRO A 292 18.62 12.88 35.04
C PRO A 292 19.88 13.74 34.91
N GLN A 293 21.04 13.11 35.10
CA GLN A 293 22.32 13.76 34.89
C GLN A 293 22.52 14.02 33.38
N PRO A 294 23.10 15.17 32.99
CA PRO A 294 23.43 15.44 31.60
C PRO A 294 24.49 14.44 31.11
N PRO A 295 24.40 13.97 29.85
CA PRO A 295 25.36 13.02 29.30
C PRO A 295 26.77 13.62 29.25
N PRO A 296 27.83 12.81 29.44
CA PRO A 296 29.20 13.28 29.31
C PRO A 296 29.49 13.79 27.89
N PRO A 297 30.38 14.78 27.74
CA PRO A 297 30.73 15.32 26.44
C PRO A 297 31.36 14.23 25.56
N ARG A 298 30.85 14.10 24.32
CA ARG A 298 31.38 13.17 23.33
C ARG A 298 32.87 13.48 23.06
N PRO A 299 33.74 12.45 22.96
CA PRO A 299 35.09 12.63 22.44
C PRO A 299 35.02 13.25 21.03
N ALA A 300 35.87 14.24 20.78
CA ALA A 300 35.98 14.89 19.49
C ALA A 300 36.30 13.86 18.39
N ALA A 301 35.51 13.85 17.32
CA ALA A 301 35.79 13.05 16.15
C ALA A 301 37.17 13.41 15.56
N PRO A 302 38.02 12.42 15.20
CA PRO A 302 39.28 12.71 14.53
C PRO A 302 39.00 13.34 13.16
N ALA A 303 39.74 14.42 12.86
CA ALA A 303 39.64 15.16 11.62
C ALA A 303 39.82 14.26 10.38
N PRO A 304 39.09 14.51 9.27
CA PRO A 304 39.20 13.71 8.07
C PRO A 304 40.61 13.84 7.46
N ALA A 305 41.29 12.71 7.33
CA ALA A 305 42.57 12.61 6.64
C ALA A 305 42.40 13.01 5.17
N ARG A 306 43.14 14.05 4.76
CA ARG A 306 43.34 14.44 3.35
C ARG A 306 43.81 13.23 2.54
N ARG A 307 42.92 12.64 1.73
CA ARG A 307 43.36 11.73 0.66
C ARG A 307 43.85 12.55 -0.52
N ARG A 308 45.15 12.41 -0.77
CA ARG A 308 45.89 12.93 -1.93
C ARG A 308 45.25 12.41 -3.22
N GLY A 309 45.14 13.32 -4.20
CA GLY A 309 44.61 13.03 -5.51
C GLY A 309 45.40 11.97 -6.27
N LEU A 310 44.68 11.14 -6.99
CA LEU A 310 45.22 10.36 -8.10
C LEU A 310 44.64 10.92 -9.40
N ASN A 311 45.52 11.51 -10.19
CA ASN A 311 45.30 11.90 -11.57
C ASN A 311 45.05 10.64 -12.40
N ILE A 312 43.90 10.52 -13.07
CA ILE A 312 43.76 9.63 -14.22
C ILE A 312 43.18 10.42 -15.40
N ARG A 313 43.86 10.19 -16.52
CA ARG A 313 43.94 10.99 -17.73
C ARG A 313 42.65 10.94 -18.55
N ARG A 314 42.35 12.09 -19.15
CA ARG A 314 41.48 12.27 -20.31
C ARG A 314 41.92 11.34 -21.44
N LEU A 315 40.98 10.59 -22.01
CA LEU A 315 41.11 10.03 -23.35
C LEU A 315 39.80 10.29 -24.10
N SER A 316 39.95 11.22 -25.04
CA SER A 316 39.06 11.64 -26.11
C SER A 316 38.90 10.55 -27.16
N ILE A 317 37.67 10.26 -27.58
CA ILE A 317 37.39 9.77 -28.94
C ILE A 317 36.17 10.53 -29.47
N ALA A 318 36.44 11.42 -30.42
CA ALA A 318 35.48 11.99 -31.33
C ALA A 318 35.31 11.02 -32.51
N ALA A 319 34.07 10.79 -32.95
CA ALA A 319 33.78 10.34 -34.30
C ALA A 319 32.41 10.89 -34.72
N THR A 320 32.49 12.02 -35.41
CA THR A 320 31.46 12.64 -36.25
C THR A 320 31.04 11.74 -37.40
N VAL A 321 29.72 11.61 -37.65
CA VAL A 321 29.18 11.49 -39.00
C VAL A 321 27.96 12.41 -39.11
N LEU A 322 28.16 13.49 -39.86
CA LEU A 322 27.12 14.33 -40.44
C LEU A 322 26.63 13.65 -41.72
N LEU A 323 25.31 13.57 -41.93
CA LEU A 323 24.76 13.81 -43.26
C LEU A 323 23.36 14.42 -43.14
N ALA A 324 23.15 15.43 -43.98
CA ALA A 324 22.11 16.42 -43.85
C ALA A 324 21.21 16.44 -45.10
N ILE A 325 19.94 16.84 -44.88
CA ILE A 325 19.04 17.58 -45.78
C ILE A 325 18.31 16.81 -46.89
N GLY A 326 16.97 17.02 -46.96
CA GLY A 326 16.24 16.98 -48.22
C GLY A 326 14.71 16.89 -48.12
N VAL A 327 14.04 18.04 -48.06
CA VAL A 327 12.58 18.27 -48.06
C VAL A 327 11.91 17.92 -49.41
N ALA A 328 10.69 17.36 -49.39
CA ALA A 328 9.64 17.68 -50.39
C ALA A 328 8.22 17.26 -49.91
N LEU A 329 7.33 18.25 -49.75
CA LEU A 329 5.87 18.12 -49.69
C LEU A 329 5.30 18.12 -51.11
N PHE A 330 4.29 17.28 -51.42
CA PHE A 330 3.10 17.65 -52.24
C PHE A 330 2.07 16.49 -52.41
N GLN A 331 0.81 16.77 -52.03
CA GLN A 331 -0.50 16.40 -52.65
C GLN A 331 -1.07 14.95 -52.60
N ILE A 332 -2.37 14.86 -52.29
CA ILE A 332 -3.31 13.71 -52.23
C ILE A 332 -4.32 13.88 -53.40
N PRO A 333 -4.79 12.84 -54.16
CA PRO A 333 -6.05 12.14 -53.83
C PRO A 333 -6.25 10.67 -54.29
N SER A 334 -6.81 9.87 -53.37
CA SER A 334 -7.80 8.78 -53.49
C SER A 334 -7.63 7.58 -54.47
N PHE A 335 -7.90 6.40 -53.89
CA PHE A 335 -8.17 5.07 -54.47
C PHE A 335 -6.98 4.21 -54.92
N PHE A 336 -6.43 3.42 -53.99
CA PHE A 336 -6.06 2.03 -54.28
C PHE A 336 -6.41 1.13 -53.09
N SER A 337 -7.48 0.36 -53.26
CA SER A 337 -7.63 -0.93 -52.58
C SER A 337 -6.65 -1.89 -53.25
N SER A 338 -5.50 -2.13 -52.61
CA SER A 338 -4.62 -3.24 -52.97
C SER A 338 -4.15 -3.96 -51.71
N LYS A 339 -4.90 -5.00 -51.36
CA LYS A 339 -4.43 -6.34 -51.00
C LYS A 339 -2.97 -6.43 -50.51
N SER A 340 -2.85 -6.60 -49.19
CA SER A 340 -1.72 -7.12 -48.41
C SER A 340 -0.37 -7.25 -49.14
N SER A 341 0.49 -6.27 -48.95
CA SER A 341 1.92 -6.52 -48.82
C SER A 341 2.21 -6.51 -47.34
N GLY A 342 2.79 -7.59 -46.82
CA GLY A 342 3.11 -7.74 -45.40
C GLY A 342 3.85 -6.51 -44.90
N ASP A 343 3.28 -5.88 -43.87
CA ASP A 343 3.93 -4.82 -43.12
C ASP A 343 5.09 -5.46 -42.35
N ASP A 344 6.28 -5.46 -42.93
CA ASP A 344 7.51 -6.00 -42.32
C ASP A 344 7.89 -5.28 -41.01
N ARG A 345 7.11 -4.25 -40.59
CA ARG A 345 7.21 -3.55 -39.30
C ARG A 345 6.26 -4.08 -38.22
N ALA A 346 5.40 -5.05 -38.52
CA ALA A 346 4.54 -5.70 -37.53
C ALA A 346 5.28 -6.19 -36.25
N PRO A 347 6.53 -6.71 -36.28
CA PRO A 347 7.24 -7.04 -35.05
C PRO A 347 7.71 -5.79 -34.27
N GLU A 348 8.12 -4.73 -34.97
CA GLU A 348 8.59 -3.47 -34.37
C GLU A 348 7.44 -2.71 -33.68
N ILE A 349 6.27 -2.65 -34.33
CA ILE A 349 5.06 -2.03 -33.75
C ILE A 349 4.59 -2.81 -32.52
N LYS A 350 4.71 -4.14 -32.52
CA LYS A 350 4.39 -4.97 -31.36
C LYS A 350 5.34 -4.75 -30.18
N GLU A 351 6.61 -4.52 -30.47
CA GLU A 351 7.61 -4.20 -29.45
C GLU A 351 7.39 -2.79 -28.89
N GLU A 352 7.15 -1.79 -29.75
CA GLU A 352 6.81 -0.43 -29.33
C GLU A 352 5.50 -0.40 -28.50
N TRP A 353 4.48 -1.17 -28.90
CA TRP A 353 3.25 -1.34 -28.13
C TRP A 353 3.49 -1.96 -26.75
N LYS A 354 4.37 -2.98 -26.68
CA LYS A 354 4.69 -3.67 -25.44
C LYS A 354 5.34 -2.71 -24.45
N ASP A 355 6.33 -1.95 -24.91
CA ASP A 355 7.02 -0.96 -24.08
C ASP A 355 6.08 0.19 -23.69
N LEU A 356 5.21 0.63 -24.60
CA LEU A 356 4.25 1.69 -24.38
C LEU A 356 3.24 1.34 -23.28
N ARG A 357 2.68 0.13 -23.30
CA ARG A 357 1.69 -0.33 -22.31
C ARG A 357 2.23 -0.22 -20.87
N ASP A 358 3.53 -0.40 -20.68
CA ASP A 358 4.16 -0.36 -19.35
C ASP A 358 4.40 1.07 -18.83
N THR A 359 4.39 2.07 -19.71
CA THR A 359 4.63 3.48 -19.34
C THR A 359 3.41 4.16 -18.72
N LEU A 360 2.20 3.79 -19.16
CA LEU A 360 0.93 4.45 -18.80
C LEU A 360 0.95 5.98 -18.99
N ASP A 361 1.73 6.48 -19.95
CA ASP A 361 1.86 7.90 -20.26
C ASP A 361 0.90 8.32 -21.38
N GLU A 362 0.06 9.32 -21.11
CA GLU A 362 -0.97 9.82 -22.03
C GLU A 362 -0.35 10.29 -23.35
N LYS A 363 0.75 11.04 -23.26
CA LYS A 363 1.45 11.58 -24.43
C LYS A 363 2.04 10.48 -25.30
N ALA A 364 2.58 9.44 -24.68
CA ALA A 364 3.14 8.30 -25.41
C ALA A 364 2.06 7.53 -26.19
N PHE A 365 0.85 7.38 -25.65
CA PHE A 365 -0.27 6.77 -26.39
C PHE A 365 -0.75 7.65 -27.54
N GLU A 366 -0.81 8.97 -27.35
CA GLU A 366 -1.14 9.91 -28.43
C GLU A 366 -0.11 9.84 -29.57
N ASP A 367 1.18 9.91 -29.23
CA ASP A 367 2.28 9.83 -30.20
C ASP A 367 2.26 8.47 -30.95
N PHE A 368 1.91 7.37 -30.26
CA PHE A 368 1.76 6.05 -30.89
C PHE A 368 0.57 6.00 -31.85
N LEU A 369 -0.59 6.55 -31.46
CA LEU A 369 -1.79 6.59 -32.30
C LEU A 369 -1.66 7.51 -33.51
N GLU A 370 -0.83 8.55 -33.41
CA GLU A 370 -0.45 9.42 -34.52
C GLU A 370 0.46 8.71 -35.52
N LYS A 371 1.46 7.97 -35.02
CA LYS A 371 2.40 7.20 -35.86
C LYS A 371 1.77 5.97 -36.50
N HIS A 372 0.90 5.26 -35.76
CA HIS A 372 0.36 3.95 -36.14
C HIS A 372 -1.18 3.91 -36.08
N PRO A 373 -1.89 4.78 -36.81
CA PRO A 373 -3.34 4.96 -36.66
C PRO A 373 -4.19 3.74 -37.08
N THR A 374 -3.62 2.82 -37.87
CA THR A 374 -4.26 1.61 -38.40
C THR A 374 -3.62 0.32 -37.92
N ALA A 375 -2.68 0.38 -36.97
CA ALA A 375 -2.07 -0.83 -36.43
C ALA A 375 -3.12 -1.71 -35.71
N PRO A 376 -2.93 -3.04 -35.66
CA PRO A 376 -3.79 -3.92 -34.87
C PRO A 376 -3.91 -3.49 -33.40
N GLU A 377 -2.85 -2.90 -32.85
CA GLU A 377 -2.74 -2.41 -31.49
C GLU A 377 -3.33 -1.01 -31.30
N ALA A 378 -3.71 -0.30 -32.37
CA ALA A 378 -4.25 1.07 -32.29
C ALA A 378 -5.55 1.15 -31.49
N GLU A 379 -6.38 0.10 -31.55
CA GLU A 379 -7.59 0.04 -30.72
C GLU A 379 -7.26 -0.13 -29.23
N ASP A 380 -6.28 -0.97 -28.90
CA ASP A 380 -5.83 -1.12 -27.51
C ASP A 380 -5.22 0.19 -26.99
N ALA A 381 -4.38 0.84 -27.79
CA ALA A 381 -3.76 2.10 -27.44
C ALA A 381 -4.79 3.20 -27.19
N LEU A 382 -5.81 3.32 -28.06
CA LEU A 382 -6.88 4.30 -27.86
C LEU A 382 -7.72 3.98 -26.63
N TRP A 383 -7.96 2.70 -26.35
CA TRP A 383 -8.70 2.30 -25.16
C TRP A 383 -7.93 2.59 -23.86
N GLU A 384 -6.62 2.32 -23.81
CA GLU A 384 -5.78 2.70 -22.68
C GLU A 384 -5.74 4.22 -22.50
N LEU A 385 -5.58 4.97 -23.58
CA LEU A 385 -5.66 6.44 -23.56
C LEU A 385 -7.01 6.93 -23.02
N THR A 386 -8.11 6.31 -23.46
CA THR A 386 -9.47 6.64 -23.01
C THR A 386 -9.63 6.42 -21.50
N LYS A 387 -9.11 5.30 -20.98
CA LYS A 387 -9.13 4.98 -19.54
C LYS A 387 -8.23 5.91 -18.71
N LEU A 388 -7.17 6.46 -19.31
CA LEU A 388 -6.29 7.44 -18.64
C LEU A 388 -6.96 8.81 -18.56
N LYS A 389 -7.54 9.28 -19.66
CA LYS A 389 -8.25 10.57 -19.73
C LYS A 389 -9.52 10.61 -18.87
N LYS A 390 -10.25 9.49 -18.77
CA LYS A 390 -11.49 9.34 -17.98
C LYS A 390 -12.53 10.43 -18.26
N ASP A 391 -12.57 10.94 -19.48
CA ASP A 391 -13.48 12.01 -19.87
C ASP A 391 -14.52 11.51 -20.87
N SER A 392 -15.75 12.02 -20.79
CA SER A 392 -16.84 11.58 -21.67
C SER A 392 -16.59 11.88 -23.15
N ALA A 393 -15.72 12.82 -23.51
CA ALA A 393 -15.35 13.10 -24.90
C ALA A 393 -14.43 12.00 -25.45
N ALA A 394 -13.46 11.51 -24.69
CA ALA A 394 -12.56 10.41 -25.04
C ALA A 394 -13.34 9.09 -25.23
N TYR A 395 -14.32 8.80 -24.37
CA TYR A 395 -15.18 7.63 -24.56
C TYR A 395 -16.07 7.74 -25.81
N ARG A 396 -16.56 8.94 -26.15
CA ARG A 396 -17.29 9.18 -27.40
C ARG A 396 -16.37 9.09 -28.62
N GLU A 397 -15.14 9.57 -28.51
CA GLU A 397 -14.12 9.45 -29.55
C GLU A 397 -13.77 7.99 -29.84
N TYR A 398 -13.56 7.19 -28.79
CA TYR A 398 -13.35 5.75 -28.90
C TYR A 398 -14.51 5.06 -29.63
N LEU A 399 -15.76 5.33 -29.21
CA LEU A 399 -16.96 4.78 -29.86
C LEU A 399 -17.14 5.25 -31.32
N GLY A 400 -16.67 6.45 -31.65
CA GLY A 400 -16.68 6.97 -33.02
C GLY A 400 -15.63 6.31 -33.91
N ARG A 401 -14.44 6.03 -33.36
CA ARG A 401 -13.32 5.43 -34.09
C ARG A 401 -13.41 3.91 -34.20
N PHE A 402 -14.00 3.24 -33.21
CA PHE A 402 -14.19 1.79 -33.16
C PHE A 402 -15.64 1.45 -32.77
N PRO A 403 -16.63 1.66 -33.67
CA PRO A 403 -18.05 1.44 -33.37
C PRO A 403 -18.42 -0.02 -33.11
N ASP A 404 -17.64 -0.96 -33.65
CA ASP A 404 -17.75 -2.41 -33.45
C ASP A 404 -16.51 -2.97 -32.72
N GLY A 405 -15.83 -2.11 -31.96
CA GLY A 405 -14.62 -2.43 -31.21
C GLY A 405 -14.83 -3.35 -30.01
N LYS A 406 -13.75 -3.98 -29.56
CA LYS A 406 -13.70 -4.90 -28.40
C LYS A 406 -14.17 -4.26 -27.09
N TYR A 407 -14.06 -2.95 -26.94
CA TYR A 407 -14.40 -2.25 -25.69
C TYR A 407 -15.67 -1.39 -25.80
N VAL A 408 -16.46 -1.54 -26.87
CA VAL A 408 -17.68 -0.73 -27.10
C VAL A 408 -18.67 -0.83 -25.94
N GLU A 409 -18.94 -2.04 -25.44
CA GLU A 409 -19.87 -2.24 -24.33
C GLU A 409 -19.36 -1.58 -23.05
N GLN A 410 -18.05 -1.64 -22.79
CA GLN A 410 -17.43 -1.00 -21.62
C GLN A 410 -17.50 0.53 -21.72
N ALA A 411 -17.25 1.09 -22.91
CA ALA A 411 -17.34 2.52 -23.16
C ALA A 411 -18.77 3.05 -23.00
N ARG A 412 -19.78 2.31 -23.50
CA ARG A 412 -21.21 2.66 -23.33
C ARG A 412 -21.65 2.56 -21.88
N GLN A 413 -21.22 1.52 -21.17
CA GLN A 413 -21.52 1.35 -19.75
C GLN A 413 -20.95 2.50 -18.93
N TRP A 414 -19.72 2.91 -19.20
CA TRP A 414 -19.09 4.03 -18.52
C TRP A 414 -19.86 5.34 -18.75
N LEU A 415 -20.19 5.67 -20.01
CA LEU A 415 -20.99 6.86 -20.36
C LEU A 415 -22.40 6.84 -19.76
N GLY A 416 -23.00 5.66 -19.58
CA GLY A 416 -24.30 5.49 -18.93
C GLY A 416 -24.26 5.59 -17.40
N SER A 417 -23.09 5.42 -16.78
CA SER A 417 -22.89 5.57 -15.33
C SER A 417 -22.55 7.00 -14.90
N GLU A 418 -22.25 7.87 -15.85
CA GLU A 418 -21.91 9.29 -15.63
C GLU A 418 -23.14 10.23 -15.74
N GLN A 419 -24.32 9.69 -16.09
CA GLN A 419 -25.62 10.35 -16.05
C GLN A 419 -26.34 10.03 -14.74
#